data_AF-A0A7V5ABZ1-F1
#
_entry.id   AF-A0A7V5ABZ1-F1
#
_cell.length_a   1.000
_cell.length_b   1.000
_cell.length_c   1.000
_cell.angle_alpha   90.00
_cell.angle_beta   90.00
_cell.angle_gamma   90.00
#
_symmetry.space_group_name_H-M   'P 1'
#
loop_
_entity.id
_entity.type
_entity.pdbx_description
1 polymer ?
#
loop_
_entity_poly.entity_id
_entity_poly.type
_entity_poly.pdbx_seq_one_letter_code
_entity_poly.pdbx_strand_id
1 'polypeptide(L)'
;MKFPREEKSTNGRVERSHRTDDEEFYIPFLAKVQSEEDFLRKGAGWVCYHLKWPHYGEGMEGKPPFSKLRELRCDLPQEFALFPPLVLDRISADWALA
;
A
#
# COMPACT_ATOMS: atom_id res chain seq x y z
N MET A 1 -24.69 5.32 -7.74
CA MET A 1 -23.98 4.06 -7.38
C MET A 1 -24.23 3.80 -5.90
N LYS A 2 -24.91 2.70 -5.53
CA LYS A 2 -25.08 2.31 -4.13
C LYS A 2 -23.94 1.37 -3.78
N PHE A 3 -23.02 1.81 -2.91
CA PHE A 3 -22.00 0.91 -2.38
C PHE A 3 -22.68 -0.18 -1.53
N PRO A 4 -22.21 -1.44 -1.58
CA PRO A 4 -22.73 -2.49 -0.71
C PRO A 4 -22.62 -2.06 0.75
N ARG A 5 -23.53 -2.55 1.59
CA ARG A 5 -23.55 -2.23 3.03
C ARG A 5 -22.25 -2.75 3.65
N GLU A 6 -21.31 -1.86 3.94
CA GLU A 6 -20.04 -2.23 4.55
C GLU A 6 -20.26 -2.83 5.93
N GLU A 7 -19.65 -3.99 6.17
CA GLU A 7 -19.58 -4.58 7.50
C GLU A 7 -18.60 -3.72 8.32
N LYS A 8 -19.00 -3.25 9.51
CA LYS A 8 -18.18 -2.31 10.31
C LYS A 8 -16.74 -2.80 10.55
N SER A 9 -16.53 -4.11 10.54
CA SER A 9 -15.22 -4.77 10.69
C SER A 9 -14.28 -4.50 9.52
N THR A 10 -14.77 -4.46 8.28
CA THR A 10 -13.97 -4.20 7.08
C THR A 10 -13.57 -2.74 7.01
N ASN A 11 -14.50 -1.83 7.33
CA ASN A 11 -14.21 -0.40 7.40
C ASN A 11 -13.10 -0.12 8.44
N GLY A 12 -13.18 -0.71 9.64
CA GLY A 12 -12.14 -0.55 10.66
C GLY A 12 -10.75 -1.08 10.26
N ARG A 13 -10.66 -2.01 9.29
CA ARG A 13 -9.38 -2.47 8.74
C ARG A 13 -8.79 -1.46 7.76
N VAL A 14 -9.63 -0.92 6.88
CA VAL A 14 -9.27 0.09 5.87
C VAL A 14 -8.80 1.37 6.57
N GLU A 15 -9.60 1.87 7.51
CA GLU A 15 -9.28 3.08 8.29
C GLU A 15 -7.97 2.95 9.08
N ARG A 16 -7.68 1.75 9.62
CA ARG A 16 -6.39 1.51 10.29
C ARG A 16 -5.23 1.61 9.32
N SER A 17 -5.37 1.05 8.12
CA SER A 17 -4.34 1.12 7.08
C SER A 17 -4.08 2.57 6.67
N HIS A 18 -5.14 3.35 6.43
CA HIS A 18 -5.02 4.78 6.11
C HIS A 18 -4.30 5.56 7.20
N ARG A 19 -4.68 5.33 8.47
CA ARG A 19 -3.99 5.98 9.59
C ARG A 19 -2.52 5.62 9.66
N THR A 20 -2.16 4.36 9.39
CA THR A 20 -0.75 3.95 9.34
C THR A 20 0.01 4.66 8.22
N ASP A 21 -0.57 4.78 7.03
CA ASP A 21 0.03 5.55 5.95
C ASP A 21 0.20 7.04 6.36
N ASP A 22 -0.77 7.62 7.06
CA ASP A 22 -0.68 8.99 7.57
C ASP A 22 0.46 9.15 8.59
N GLU A 23 0.45 8.33 9.64
CA GLU A 23 1.36 8.44 10.79
C GLU A 23 2.80 8.05 10.46
N GLU A 24 3.00 7.05 9.60
CA GLU A 24 4.33 6.48 9.33
C GLU A 24 4.92 6.92 7.99
N PHE A 25 4.09 7.35 7.03
CA PHE A 25 4.56 7.78 5.71
C PHE A 25 4.32 9.28 5.44
N TYR A 26 3.06 9.74 5.43
CA TYR A 26 2.76 11.11 5.02
C TYR A 26 3.29 12.15 6.01
N ILE A 27 2.91 12.07 7.29
CA ILE A 27 3.31 13.07 8.30
C ILE A 27 4.85 13.16 8.43
N PRO A 28 5.63 12.05 8.49
CA PRO A 28 7.08 12.13 8.69
C PRO A 28 7.87 12.62 7.48
N PHE A 29 7.37 12.37 6.26
CA PHE A 29 8.15 12.60 5.03
C PHE A 29 7.62 13.73 4.16
N LEU A 30 6.32 14.00 4.15
CA LEU A 30 5.71 14.94 3.20
C LEU A 30 6.27 16.37 3.35
N ALA A 31 6.55 16.81 4.58
CA ALA A 31 7.16 18.11 4.83
C ALA A 31 8.59 18.26 4.24
N LYS A 32 9.25 17.16 3.88
CA LYS A 32 10.61 17.11 3.32
C LYS A 32 10.62 16.82 1.82
N VAL A 33 9.48 16.46 1.23
CA VAL A 33 9.34 16.17 -0.19
C VAL A 33 9.29 17.50 -0.94
N GLN A 34 10.20 17.70 -1.89
CA GLN A 34 10.30 18.95 -2.67
C GLN A 34 9.84 18.78 -4.12
N SER A 35 9.65 17.55 -4.57
CA SER A 35 9.25 17.21 -5.93
C SER A 35 8.42 15.94 -5.98
N GLU A 36 7.74 15.71 -7.10
CA GLU A 36 7.04 14.45 -7.37
C GLU A 36 8.04 13.27 -7.41
N GLU A 37 9.24 13.47 -7.94
CA GLU A 37 10.28 12.44 -7.94
C GLU A 37 10.71 12.05 -6.52
N ASP A 38 10.90 13.02 -5.63
CA ASP A 38 11.18 12.75 -4.21
C ASP A 38 10.04 11.95 -3.57
N PHE A 39 8.80 12.31 -3.88
CA PHE A 39 7.62 11.61 -3.39
C PHE A 39 7.59 10.16 -3.87
N LEU A 40 7.81 9.91 -5.16
CA LEU A 40 7.86 8.58 -5.74
C LEU A 40 9.01 7.75 -5.17
N ARG A 41 10.18 8.36 -4.94
CA ARG A 41 11.33 7.68 -4.30
C ARG A 41 11.00 7.28 -2.86
N LYS A 42 10.33 8.15 -2.10
CA LYS A 42 9.84 7.82 -0.75
C LYS A 42 8.79 6.70 -0.81
N GLY A 43 7.84 6.77 -1.74
CA GLY A 43 6.83 5.73 -1.96
C GLY A 43 7.45 4.37 -2.29
N ALA A 44 8.50 4.32 -3.10
CA ALA A 44 9.19 3.07 -3.43
C ALA A 44 9.85 2.46 -2.18
N GLY A 45 10.38 3.32 -1.31
CA GLY A 45 10.86 2.93 0.01
C GLY A 45 9.73 2.40 0.91
N TRP A 46 8.56 3.03 0.87
CA TRP A 46 7.37 2.59 1.62
C TRP A 46 6.92 1.18 1.20
N VAL A 47 6.86 0.91 -0.11
CA VAL A 47 6.56 -0.44 -0.63
C VAL A 47 7.57 -1.48 -0.13
N CYS A 48 8.87 -1.15 -0.19
CA CYS A 48 9.94 -2.02 0.32
C CYS A 48 9.83 -2.27 1.83
N TYR A 49 9.46 -1.25 2.59
CA TYR A 49 9.27 -1.33 4.04
C TYR A 49 8.08 -2.23 4.39
N HIS A 50 6.93 -2.00 3.76
CA HIS A 50 5.71 -2.77 3.98
C HIS A 50 5.89 -4.26 3.66
N LEU A 51 6.71 -4.59 2.65
CA LEU A 51 7.03 -5.97 2.29
C LEU A 51 7.66 -6.77 3.45
N LYS A 52 8.42 -6.10 4.32
CA LYS A 52 9.18 -6.70 5.41
C LYS A 52 8.53 -6.53 6.77
N TRP A 53 7.49 -5.69 6.86
CA TRP A 53 6.87 -5.33 8.12
C TRP A 53 5.95 -6.45 8.64
N PRO A 54 5.97 -6.78 9.94
CA PRO A 54 5.00 -7.70 10.53
C PRO A 54 3.56 -7.19 10.42
N HIS A 55 2.64 -8.04 9.97
CA HIS A 55 1.21 -7.74 10.01
C HIS A 55 0.50 -8.64 11.00
N TYR A 56 -0.40 -8.04 11.78
CA TYR A 56 -1.19 -8.72 12.81
C TYR A 56 -2.68 -8.81 12.45
N GLY A 57 -3.01 -8.64 11.17
CA GLY A 57 -4.33 -8.95 10.66
C GLY A 57 -4.67 -10.43 10.83
N GLU A 58 -5.96 -10.77 10.69
CA GLU A 58 -6.44 -12.14 10.75
C GLU A 58 -5.64 -13.07 9.83
N GLY A 59 -5.16 -14.19 10.36
CA GLY A 59 -4.38 -15.18 9.63
C GLY A 59 -2.93 -14.78 9.31
N MET A 60 -2.49 -13.57 9.69
CA MET A 60 -1.11 -13.12 9.41
C MET A 60 -0.10 -13.60 10.46
N GLU A 61 -0.51 -13.76 11.72
CA GLU A 61 0.36 -14.26 12.81
C GLU A 61 1.68 -13.46 12.97
N GLY A 62 1.67 -12.16 12.67
CA GLY A 62 2.88 -11.32 12.72
C GLY A 62 3.82 -11.52 11.53
N LYS A 63 3.44 -12.30 10.53
CA LYS A 63 4.27 -12.52 9.34
C LYS A 63 4.18 -11.33 8.39
N PRO A 64 5.27 -11.00 7.67
CA PRO A 64 5.19 -10.04 6.58
C PRO A 64 4.33 -10.57 5.42
N PRO A 65 3.72 -9.70 4.60
CA PRO A 65 2.76 -10.10 3.57
C PRO A 65 3.34 -11.09 2.58
N PHE A 66 4.59 -10.86 2.17
CA PHE A 66 5.29 -11.75 1.24
C PHE A 66 5.63 -13.11 1.84
N SER A 67 5.92 -13.16 3.15
CA SER A 67 6.14 -14.43 3.84
C SER A 67 4.85 -15.25 3.87
N LYS A 68 3.71 -14.60 4.16
CA LYS A 68 2.40 -15.25 4.12
C LYS A 68 2.04 -15.72 2.71
N LEU A 69 2.32 -14.91 1.69
CA LEU A 69 2.10 -15.26 0.28
C LEU A 69 2.85 -16.54 -0.12
N ARG A 70 4.12 -16.67 0.30
CA ARG A 70 4.92 -17.88 0.08
C ARG A 70 4.36 -19.11 0.80
N GLU A 71 3.81 -18.95 2.01
CA GLU A 71 3.16 -20.05 2.73
C GLU A 71 1.93 -20.59 1.98
N LEU A 72 1.21 -19.71 1.29
CA LEU A 72 0.06 -20.06 0.44
C LEU A 72 0.47 -20.77 -0.86
N ARG A 73 1.74 -21.21 -0.99
CA ARG A 73 2.29 -21.96 -2.14
C ARG A 73 2.29 -21.15 -3.45
N CYS A 74 2.30 -19.83 -3.34
CA CYS A 74 2.61 -18.97 -4.47
C CYS A 74 4.13 -18.88 -4.62
N ASP A 75 4.68 -19.63 -5.57
CA ASP A 75 6.10 -19.53 -5.95
C ASP A 75 6.28 -18.31 -6.86
N LEU A 76 6.36 -17.13 -6.23
CA LEU A 76 6.51 -15.85 -6.91
C LEU A 76 7.86 -15.23 -6.54
N PRO A 77 8.55 -14.60 -7.51
CA PRO A 77 9.73 -13.81 -7.23
C PRO A 77 9.37 -12.65 -6.30
N GLN A 78 10.30 -12.21 -5.45
CA GLN A 78 10.04 -11.12 -4.50
C GLN A 78 9.72 -9.79 -5.20
N GLU A 79 10.28 -9.62 -6.39
CA GLU A 79 10.04 -8.53 -7.33
C GLU A 79 8.55 -8.39 -7.68
N PHE A 80 7.78 -9.49 -7.64
CA PHE A 80 6.33 -9.45 -7.87
C PHE A 80 5.62 -8.54 -6.86
N ALA A 81 6.13 -8.42 -5.63
CA ALA A 81 5.53 -7.59 -4.60
C ALA A 81 6.13 -6.17 -4.52
N LEU A 82 7.07 -5.84 -5.40
CA LEU A 82 7.76 -4.55 -5.45
C LEU A 82 7.23 -3.68 -6.60
N PHE A 83 5.92 -3.47 -6.63
CA PHE A 83 5.30 -2.60 -7.62
C PHE A 83 5.83 -1.16 -7.47
N PRO A 84 6.19 -0.49 -8.59
CA PRO A 84 6.59 0.90 -8.54
C PRO A 84 5.38 1.76 -8.13
N PRO A 85 5.56 2.80 -7.29
CA PRO A 85 4.52 3.79 -7.06
C PRO A 85 4.17 4.49 -8.38
N LEU A 86 2.86 4.72 -8.59
CA LEU A 86 2.34 5.35 -9.80
C LEU A 86 1.53 6.60 -9.44
N VAL A 87 1.71 7.66 -10.23
CA VAL A 87 0.85 8.86 -10.17
C VAL A 87 -0.38 8.60 -11.02
N LEU A 88 -1.50 8.31 -10.37
CA LEU A 88 -2.74 7.93 -11.06
C LEU A 88 -3.32 9.06 -11.90
N ASP A 89 -3.08 10.33 -11.56
CA ASP A 89 -3.58 11.49 -12.31
C ASP A 89 -3.12 11.47 -13.78
N ARG A 90 -1.91 10.95 -14.04
CA ARG A 90 -1.33 10.83 -15.38
C ARG A 90 -1.87 9.64 -16.18
N ILE A 91 -2.48 8.67 -15.51
CA ILE A 91 -3.02 7.45 -16.11
C ILE A 91 -4.54 7.58 -16.29
N SER A 92 -5.19 8.27 -15.37
CA SER A 92 -6.64 8.48 -15.34
C SER A 92 -7.11 9.61 -16.26
N ALA A 93 -6.25 10.52 -16.69
CA ALA A 93 -6.67 11.59 -17.60
C ALA A 93 -6.98 11.08 -19.04
N ASP A 94 -6.37 9.99 -19.47
CA ASP A 94 -6.46 9.54 -20.87
C ASP A 94 -7.77 8.81 -21.20
N TRP A 95 -8.44 8.17 -20.24
CA TRP A 95 -9.71 7.47 -20.51
C TRP A 95 -10.90 8.41 -20.72
N ALA A 96 -10.82 9.65 -20.21
CA ALA A 96 -11.87 10.65 -20.36
C ALA A 96 -11.73 11.49 -21.64
N LEU A 97 -10.63 11.33 -22.38
CA LEU A 97 -10.32 12.04 -23.63
C LEU A 97 -10.30 11.11 -24.86
N ALA A 98 -10.54 9.80 -24.67
CA ALA A 98 -10.62 8.78 -25.71
C ALA A 98 -12.06 8.47 -26.12
#